data_AF-A0A433JMS3-F1
#
_entry.id   AF-A0A433JMS3-F1
#
_cell.length_a   1.000
_cell.length_b   1.000
_cell.length_c   1.000
_cell.angle_alpha   90.00
_cell.angle_beta   90.00
_cell.angle_gamma   90.00
#
_symmetry.space_group_name_H-M   'P 1'
#
loop_
_entity.id
_entity.type
_entity.pdbx_description
1 polymer ?
#
loop_
_entity_poly.entity_id
_entity_poly.type
_entity_poly.pdbx_seq_one_letter_code
_entity_poly.pdbx_strand_id
1 'polypeptide(L)'
;MNRWKSAGLKALAVAGVAVTVALTPMAGAEAGTTTKKVGGGLWEYGVNSSVFSYYHHQKKYHSATACNNAMFNQCKKTSSAPGAWARATQSKSYFGGNTAYWSTY
;
A
#
# COMPACT_ATOMS: atom_id res chain seq x y z
N MET A 1 45.08 11.82 -16.18
CA MET A 1 45.52 11.39 -14.84
C MET A 1 44.90 12.33 -13.83
N ASN A 2 43.91 11.84 -13.08
CA ASN A 2 43.10 12.60 -12.14
C ASN A 2 43.92 12.89 -10.87
N ARG A 3 43.68 14.04 -10.24
CA ARG A 3 43.36 14.19 -8.79
C ARG A 3 43.50 15.64 -8.34
N TRP A 4 42.37 16.33 -8.23
CA TRP A 4 42.27 17.60 -7.51
C TRP A 4 41.88 17.41 -6.06
N LYS A 5 42.33 18.39 -5.27
CA LYS A 5 42.51 18.42 -3.82
C LYS A 5 41.20 18.51 -3.03
N SER A 6 41.33 18.00 -1.81
CA SER A 6 40.50 18.05 -0.62
C SER A 6 39.72 19.35 -0.39
N ALA A 7 38.47 19.21 0.08
CA ALA A 7 37.87 20.13 1.05
C ALA A 7 36.78 19.37 1.82
N GLY A 8 36.90 19.34 3.14
CA GLY A 8 35.90 18.74 4.01
C GLY A 8 34.63 19.59 4.06
N LEU A 9 33.49 18.93 4.19
CA LEU A 9 32.29 19.53 4.74
C LEU A 9 31.57 18.44 5.54
N LYS A 10 31.65 18.57 6.87
CA LYS A 10 30.73 17.90 7.79
C LYS A 10 29.36 18.51 7.52
N ALA A 11 28.53 17.84 6.74
CA ALA A 11 27.12 18.15 6.64
C ALA A 11 26.36 17.17 7.53
N LEU A 12 25.79 17.69 8.62
CA LEU A 12 24.73 17.00 9.36
C LEU A 12 23.62 16.67 8.36
N ALA A 13 23.48 15.40 8.01
CA ALA A 13 22.32 14.91 7.29
C ALA A 13 21.14 14.92 8.28
N VAL A 14 20.37 16.00 8.25
CA VAL A 14 19.02 16.01 8.81
C VAL A 14 18.26 14.92 8.06
N ALA A 15 17.97 13.82 8.76
CA ALA A 15 17.17 12.72 8.26
C ALA A 15 15.72 13.20 8.09
N GLY A 16 15.48 13.93 7.00
CA GLY A 16 14.13 14.22 6.52
C GLY A 16 13.54 12.91 6.01
N VAL A 17 12.63 12.32 6.78
CA VAL A 17 11.78 11.22 6.30
C VAL A 17 10.94 11.80 5.17
N ALA A 18 11.39 11.62 3.94
CA ALA A 18 10.61 11.88 2.75
C ALA A 18 9.47 10.85 2.70
N VAL A 19 8.36 11.16 3.37
CA VAL A 19 7.09 10.46 3.21
C VAL A 19 6.64 10.70 1.79
N THR A 20 7.05 9.80 0.90
CA THR A 20 6.60 9.75 -0.48
C THR A 20 5.19 9.20 -0.43
N VAL A 21 4.19 10.08 -0.32
CA VAL A 21 2.77 9.71 -0.44
C VAL A 21 2.53 9.29 -1.88
N ALA A 22 2.71 8.01 -2.17
CA ALA A 22 2.30 7.46 -3.44
C ALA A 22 0.77 7.51 -3.49
N LEU A 23 0.21 8.35 -4.37
CA LEU A 23 -1.21 8.36 -4.71
C LEU A 23 -1.61 6.94 -5.10
N THR A 24 -2.58 6.39 -4.39
CA THR A 24 -2.84 4.96 -4.40
C THR A 24 -3.85 4.64 -5.51
N PRO A 25 -3.55 3.72 -6.43
CA PRO A 25 -4.50 3.33 -7.46
C PRO A 25 -5.69 2.64 -6.79
N MET A 26 -6.86 3.24 -6.97
CA MET A 26 -8.15 2.63 -6.68
C MET A 26 -8.39 1.54 -7.73
N ALA A 27 -8.32 0.27 -7.32
CA ALA A 27 -8.76 -0.82 -8.18
C ALA A 27 -10.19 -1.21 -7.79
N GLY A 28 -11.06 -1.34 -8.80
CA GLY A 28 -12.29 -2.11 -8.64
C GLY A 28 -11.89 -3.53 -8.27
N ALA A 29 -12.35 -4.02 -7.12
CA ALA A 29 -12.06 -5.37 -6.71
C ALA A 29 -12.91 -6.32 -7.57
N GLU A 30 -12.24 -7.01 -8.49
CA GLU A 30 -12.82 -8.00 -9.39
C GLU A 30 -12.98 -9.36 -8.69
N ALA A 31 -13.83 -10.23 -9.25
CA ALA A 31 -14.05 -11.56 -8.70
C ALA A 31 -12.77 -12.40 -8.82
N GLY A 32 -12.37 -13.06 -7.72
CA GLY A 32 -11.13 -13.82 -7.64
C GLY A 32 -10.02 -13.08 -6.89
N THR A 33 -8.76 -13.44 -7.19
CA THR A 33 -7.57 -12.84 -6.59
C THR A 33 -6.67 -12.26 -7.68
N THR A 34 -6.43 -10.96 -7.61
CA THR A 34 -5.50 -10.23 -8.47
C THR A 34 -4.25 -9.88 -7.68
N THR A 35 -3.08 -10.27 -8.19
CA THR A 35 -1.78 -9.95 -7.58
C THR A 35 -1.00 -8.99 -8.49
N LYS A 36 -0.53 -7.86 -7.95
CA LYS A 36 0.25 -6.85 -8.67
C LYS A 36 1.42 -6.34 -7.82
N LYS A 37 2.55 -6.04 -8.48
CA LYS A 37 3.67 -5.32 -7.84
C LYS A 37 3.47 -3.82 -8.02
N VAL A 38 3.35 -3.10 -6.92
CA VAL A 38 2.99 -1.67 -6.90
C VAL A 38 3.66 -0.95 -5.73
N GLY A 39 4.11 0.29 -5.93
CA GLY A 39 4.73 1.10 -4.87
C GLY A 39 5.98 0.49 -4.22
N GLY A 40 6.67 -0.43 -4.91
CA GLY A 40 7.83 -1.17 -4.36
C GLY A 40 7.47 -2.39 -3.52
N GLY A 41 6.17 -2.71 -3.39
CA GLY A 41 5.64 -3.84 -2.64
C GLY A 41 4.83 -4.81 -3.50
N LEU A 42 4.31 -5.86 -2.87
CA LEU A 42 3.38 -6.83 -3.46
C LEU A 42 1.97 -6.55 -2.94
N TRP A 43 1.01 -6.42 -3.85
CA TRP A 43 -0.39 -6.17 -3.53
C TRP A 43 -1.27 -7.28 -4.09
N GLU A 44 -2.08 -7.88 -3.23
CA GLU A 44 -3.09 -8.89 -3.58
C GLU A 44 -4.46 -8.38 -3.18
N TYR A 45 -5.40 -8.36 -4.11
CA TYR A 45 -6.75 -7.87 -3.85
C TYR A 45 -7.77 -8.62 -4.67
N GLY A 46 -9.03 -8.51 -4.28
CA GLY A 46 -10.14 -9.07 -5.04
C GLY A 46 -11.35 -9.34 -4.17
N VAL A 47 -12.30 -10.08 -4.76
CA VAL A 47 -13.57 -10.42 -4.13
C VAL A 47 -13.80 -11.92 -4.24
N ASN A 48 -13.95 -12.58 -3.09
CA ASN A 48 -14.38 -13.97 -3.03
C ASN A 48 -15.65 -14.09 -2.15
N SER A 49 -15.55 -14.68 -0.96
CA SER A 49 -16.61 -14.59 0.08
C SER A 49 -16.72 -13.17 0.66
N SER A 50 -15.61 -12.43 0.61
CA SER A 50 -15.40 -11.09 1.15
C SER A 50 -14.52 -10.29 0.17
N VAL A 51 -14.58 -8.97 0.24
CA VAL A 51 -13.59 -8.11 -0.43
C VAL A 51 -12.33 -8.06 0.44
N PHE A 52 -11.17 -8.20 -0.18
CA PHE A 52 -9.89 -8.16 0.52
C PHE A 52 -8.85 -7.32 -0.20
N SER A 53 -7.92 -6.81 0.59
CA SER A 53 -6.73 -6.09 0.14
C SER A 53 -5.59 -6.44 1.08
N TYR A 54 -4.55 -7.08 0.53
CA TYR A 54 -3.35 -7.50 1.24
C TYR A 54 -2.15 -6.85 0.58
N TYR A 55 -1.42 -6.03 1.34
CA TYR A 55 -0.25 -5.34 0.81
C TYR A 55 0.98 -5.67 1.65
N HIS A 56 2.09 -5.96 1.00
CA HIS A 56 3.38 -6.24 1.63
C HIS A 56 4.42 -5.26 1.10
N HIS A 57 5.15 -4.65 2.02
CA HIS A 57 6.30 -3.83 1.66
C HIS A 57 7.46 -4.08 2.61
N GLN A 58 8.64 -4.45 2.07
CA GLN A 58 9.79 -4.87 2.87
C GLN A 58 10.46 -3.74 3.66
N LYS A 59 10.48 -2.52 3.11
CA LYS A 59 11.33 -1.43 3.62
C LYS A 59 10.60 -0.24 4.24
N LYS A 60 9.27 -0.18 4.12
CA LYS A 60 8.45 0.99 4.45
C LYS A 60 7.20 0.56 5.19
N TYR A 61 6.69 1.47 6.00
CA TYR A 61 5.37 1.28 6.59
C TYR A 61 4.34 1.34 5.48
N HIS A 62 3.29 0.56 5.65
CA HIS A 62 2.30 0.41 4.61
C HIS A 62 0.95 0.05 5.19
N SER A 63 -0.08 0.19 4.37
CA SER A 63 -1.44 -0.17 4.74
C SER A 63 -2.18 -0.76 3.56
N ALA A 64 -3.22 -1.52 3.87
CA ALA A 64 -4.16 -2.05 2.91
C ALA A 64 -5.58 -1.69 3.37
N THR A 65 -6.44 -1.35 2.43
CA THR A 65 -7.83 -1.00 2.69
C THR A 65 -8.74 -1.81 1.77
N ALA A 66 -9.75 -2.44 2.34
CA ALA A 66 -10.81 -3.12 1.60
C ALA A 66 -12.14 -2.43 1.93
N CYS A 67 -12.86 -1.97 0.90
CA CYS A 67 -14.14 -1.28 1.05
C CYS A 67 -15.24 -2.07 0.35
N ASN A 68 -16.34 -2.23 1.06
CA ASN A 68 -17.58 -2.65 0.44
C ASN A 68 -18.35 -1.39 0.05
N ASN A 69 -18.77 -1.27 -1.20
CA ASN A 69 -19.63 -0.15 -1.59
C ASN A 69 -21.10 -0.50 -1.30
N ALA A 70 -21.35 -1.06 -0.11
CA ALA A 70 -22.69 -1.26 0.41
C ALA A 70 -23.32 0.11 0.75
N MET A 71 -24.58 0.12 1.20
CA MET A 71 -25.37 1.33 1.48
C MET A 71 -24.65 2.41 2.31
N PHE A 72 -23.66 2.03 3.13
CA PHE A 72 -22.87 2.94 3.97
C PHE A 72 -21.36 2.93 3.68
N ASN A 73 -20.94 2.39 2.54
CA ASN A 73 -19.54 2.25 2.11
C ASN A 73 -18.56 1.88 3.24
N GLN A 74 -18.61 0.64 3.73
CA GLN A 74 -17.80 0.25 4.88
C GLN A 74 -16.39 -0.12 4.45
N CYS A 75 -15.42 0.68 4.87
CA CYS A 75 -14.00 0.43 4.63
C CYS A 75 -13.32 -0.12 5.87
N LYS A 76 -12.51 -1.17 5.68
CA LYS A 76 -11.55 -1.64 6.69
C LYS A 76 -10.14 -1.35 6.23
N LYS A 77 -9.37 -0.63 7.05
CA LYS A 77 -7.95 -0.34 6.82
C LYS A 77 -7.11 -1.06 7.88
N THR A 78 -6.02 -1.68 7.44
CA THR A 78 -4.99 -2.28 8.30
C THR A 78 -3.64 -1.69 7.91
N SER A 79 -2.87 -1.25 8.90
CA SER A 79 -1.48 -0.80 8.72
C SER A 79 -0.52 -1.85 9.28
N SER A 80 0.63 -2.02 8.63
CA SER A 80 1.69 -2.92 9.07
C SER A 80 3.07 -2.28 8.96
N ALA A 81 3.96 -2.74 9.83
CA ALA A 81 5.38 -2.39 9.83
C ALA A 81 6.10 -2.97 8.61
N PRO A 82 7.28 -2.42 8.24
CA PRO A 82 8.11 -2.98 7.16
C PRO A 82 8.34 -4.49 7.32
N GLY A 83 8.21 -5.23 6.23
CA GLY A 83 8.45 -6.68 6.20
C GLY A 83 7.25 -7.55 6.61
N ALA A 84 6.23 -6.97 7.25
CA ALA A 84 4.96 -7.66 7.54
C ALA A 84 3.95 -7.46 6.40
N TRP A 85 2.85 -8.21 6.43
CA TRP A 85 1.70 -8.01 5.54
C TRP A 85 0.65 -7.13 6.21
N ALA A 86 0.19 -6.08 5.55
CA ALA A 86 -1.04 -5.37 5.90
C ALA A 86 -2.23 -6.12 5.31
N ARG A 87 -3.08 -6.73 6.16
CA ARG A 87 -4.22 -7.53 5.71
C ARG A 87 -5.55 -6.87 6.07
N ALA A 88 -6.29 -6.43 5.07
CA ALA A 88 -7.65 -5.90 5.21
C ALA A 88 -8.65 -6.80 4.51
N THR A 89 -9.73 -7.13 5.21
CA THR A 89 -10.84 -7.94 4.69
C THR A 89 -12.14 -7.35 5.20
N GLN A 90 -13.11 -7.22 4.31
CA GLN A 90 -14.43 -6.68 4.60
C GLN A 90 -15.52 -7.53 3.93
N SER A 91 -16.72 -7.56 4.51
CA SER A 91 -17.89 -8.21 3.89
C SER A 91 -18.12 -7.67 2.48
N LYS A 92 -18.35 -8.52 1.47
CA LYS A 92 -18.58 -8.04 0.09
C LYS A 92 -19.98 -7.44 -0.06
N SER A 93 -20.09 -6.44 -0.93
CA SER A 93 -21.37 -6.01 -1.47
C SER A 93 -21.77 -6.92 -2.64
N TYR A 94 -23.00 -7.43 -2.61
CA TYR A 94 -23.58 -8.24 -3.70
C TYR A 94 -24.02 -7.39 -4.90
N PHE A 95 -24.24 -6.09 -4.69
CA PHE A 95 -24.61 -5.14 -5.74
C PHE A 95 -23.40 -4.60 -6.52
N GLY A 96 -22.20 -5.14 -6.26
CA GLY A 96 -20.95 -4.70 -6.88
C GLY A 96 -20.34 -3.47 -6.22
N GLY A 97 -19.35 -2.87 -6.89
CA GLY A 97 -18.64 -1.67 -6.42
C GLY A 97 -17.62 -1.91 -5.30
N ASN A 98 -17.29 -3.16 -4.98
CA ASN A 98 -16.22 -3.45 -4.01
C ASN A 98 -14.90 -2.82 -4.48
N THR A 99 -14.17 -2.14 -3.60
CA THR A 99 -12.90 -1.50 -3.93
C THR A 99 -11.80 -1.93 -2.98
N ALA A 100 -10.58 -1.94 -3.51
CA ALA A 100 -9.38 -2.25 -2.75
C ALA A 100 -8.33 -1.16 -2.98
N TYR A 101 -7.63 -0.81 -1.91
CA TYR A 101 -6.54 0.16 -1.92
C TYR A 101 -5.34 -0.39 -1.14
N TRP A 102 -4.17 0.12 -1.45
CA TRP A 102 -2.93 -0.06 -0.70
C TRP A 102 -2.29 1.30 -0.52
N SER A 103 -1.47 1.52 0.49
CA SER A 103 -0.68 2.74 0.64
C SER A 103 0.67 2.40 1.26
N THR A 104 1.70 3.16 0.90
CA THR A 104 3.06 3.05 1.44
C THR A 104 3.50 4.45 1.88
N TYR A 105 4.20 4.55 3.00
CA TYR A 105 4.64 5.82 3.59
C TYR A 105 5.99 5.70 4.27
#